data_AF-A0A2D7PET4-F1
#
_entry.id   AF-A0A2D7PET4-F1
#
_cell.length_a   1.000
_cell.length_b   1.000
_cell.length_c   1.000
_cell.angle_alpha   90.00
_cell.angle_beta   90.00
_cell.angle_gamma   90.00
#
_symmetry.space_group_name_H-M   'P 1'
#
loop_
_entity.id
_entity.type
_entity.pdbx_description
1 polymer ?
#
loop_
_entity_poly.entity_id
_entity_poly.type
_entity_poly.pdbx_seq_one_letter_code
_entity_poly.pdbx_strand_id
1 'polypeptide(L)'
;MIIICECKSYEFDIPNSELPKKNTLVQCSLCGKEWYQDFENNKIISDKKQINPSKIKNLNITNTNKPKSLINYIFVFVIFLLSIYGIMIIFEKEILNSFPKMESFYLSVEIMNEIISVNFKYLLEILTGVLKVN
;
A
#
# COMPACT_ATOMS: atom_id res chain seq x y z
N MET A 1 -21.90 -21.23 5.27
CA MET A 1 -22.09 -19.76 5.43
C MET A 1 -20.72 -19.11 5.47
N ILE A 2 -20.51 -18.04 4.71
CA ILE A 2 -19.22 -17.31 4.73
C ILE A 2 -19.23 -16.33 5.91
N ILE A 3 -18.22 -16.43 6.78
CA ILE A 3 -17.96 -15.45 7.84
C ILE A 3 -16.73 -14.64 7.46
N ILE A 4 -16.83 -13.32 7.57
CA ILE A 4 -15.74 -12.38 7.33
C ILE A 4 -15.15 -11.97 8.68
N CYS A 5 -13.84 -12.15 8.85
CA CYS A 5 -13.12 -11.64 10.02
C CYS A 5 -13.28 -10.11 10.14
N GLU A 6 -13.42 -9.57 11.36
CA GLU A 6 -13.40 -8.10 11.59
C GLU A 6 -12.12 -7.42 11.08
N CYS A 7 -11.04 -8.19 10.94
CA CYS A 7 -9.81 -7.75 10.31
C CYS A 7 -9.93 -7.46 8.80
N LYS A 8 -11.05 -7.85 8.16
CA LYS A 8 -11.36 -7.68 6.72
C LYS A 8 -10.34 -8.31 5.76
N SER A 9 -9.52 -9.24 6.23
CA SER A 9 -8.44 -9.84 5.44
C SER A 9 -8.75 -11.27 4.98
N TYR A 10 -9.71 -11.96 5.60
CA TYR A 10 -9.96 -13.39 5.39
C TYR A 10 -11.44 -13.73 5.49
N GLU A 11 -11.86 -14.66 4.63
CA GLU A 11 -13.20 -15.24 4.57
C GLU A 11 -13.12 -16.74 4.88
N PHE A 12 -14.03 -17.23 5.72
CA PHE A 12 -14.09 -18.63 6.11
C PHE A 12 -15.42 -19.23 5.67
N ASP A 13 -15.39 -20.30 4.88
CA ASP A 13 -16.59 -21.07 4.53
C ASP A 13 -16.85 -22.14 5.58
N ILE A 14 -17.97 -22.01 6.29
CA ILE A 14 -18.34 -22.92 7.39
C ILE A 14 -19.53 -23.78 6.95
N PRO A 15 -19.44 -25.11 7.09
CA PRO A 15 -20.54 -26.01 6.76
C PRO A 15 -21.75 -25.77 7.67
N ASN A 16 -22.95 -25.80 7.09
CA ASN A 16 -24.19 -25.44 7.78
C ASN A 16 -24.61 -26.44 8.89
N SER A 17 -23.93 -27.59 8.99
CA SER A 17 -24.24 -28.68 9.93
C SER A 17 -23.76 -28.43 11.36
N GLU A 18 -22.98 -27.38 11.61
CA GLU A 18 -22.33 -27.11 12.90
C GLU A 18 -22.65 -25.71 13.46
N LEU A 19 -23.64 -25.01 12.92
CA LEU A 19 -23.94 -23.63 13.30
C LEU A 19 -24.55 -23.54 14.72
N PRO A 20 -23.85 -22.95 15.70
CA PRO A 20 -24.42 -22.68 17.01
C PRO A 20 -25.40 -21.50 16.94
N LYS A 21 -26.32 -21.44 17.92
CA LYS A 21 -27.40 -20.44 17.99
C LYS A 21 -26.88 -19.01 18.16
N LYS A 22 -27.79 -18.04 18.02
CA LYS A 22 -27.59 -16.59 18.17
C LYS A 22 -26.55 -16.21 19.24
N ASN A 23 -25.74 -15.20 18.92
CA ASN A 23 -24.74 -14.61 19.81
C ASN A 23 -23.59 -15.56 20.19
N THR A 24 -23.09 -16.32 19.21
CA THR A 24 -21.92 -17.18 19.41
C THR A 24 -20.65 -16.33 19.37
N LEU A 25 -19.79 -16.48 20.37
CA LEU A 25 -18.43 -15.93 20.34
C LEU A 25 -17.58 -16.77 19.37
N VAL A 26 -17.06 -16.15 18.33
CA VAL A 26 -16.18 -16.78 17.34
C VAL A 26 -14.80 -16.15 17.39
N GLN A 27 -13.76 -16.95 17.17
CA GLN A 27 -12.37 -16.50 17.16
C GLN A 27 -11.75 -16.72 15.78
N CYS A 28 -11.05 -15.72 15.25
CA CYS A 28 -10.28 -15.88 14.02
C CYS A 28 -9.01 -16.69 14.30
N SER A 29 -8.84 -17.81 13.60
CA SER A 29 -7.65 -18.66 13.72
C SER A 29 -6.35 -18.01 13.24
N LEU A 30 -6.42 -16.96 12.42
CA LEU A 30 -5.25 -16.29 11.85
C LEU A 30 -4.78 -15.09 12.65
N CYS A 31 -5.70 -14.30 13.19
CA CYS A 31 -5.37 -13.06 13.92
C CYS A 31 -5.78 -13.08 15.40
N GLY A 32 -6.42 -14.15 15.87
CA GLY A 32 -6.79 -14.36 17.27
C GLY A 32 -7.94 -13.49 17.79
N LYS A 33 -8.51 -12.60 16.96
CA LYS A 33 -9.61 -11.70 17.38
C LYS A 33 -10.90 -12.48 17.61
N GLU A 34 -11.61 -12.07 18.64
CA GLU A 34 -12.89 -12.64 19.06
C GLU A 34 -14.02 -11.64 18.84
N TRP A 35 -15.15 -12.09 18.28
CA TRP A 35 -16.36 -11.29 18.13
C TRP A 35 -17.63 -12.13 18.25
N TYR A 36 -18.77 -11.47 18.50
CA TYR A 36 -20.06 -12.14 18.55
C TYR A 36 -20.69 -12.20 17.16
N GLN A 37 -20.96 -13.40 16.66
CA GLN A 37 -21.64 -13.64 15.39
C GLN A 37 -23.11 -13.98 15.64
N ASP A 38 -24.00 -13.20 15.02
CA ASP A 38 -25.43 -13.51 14.96
C ASP A 38 -25.74 -14.23 13.63
N PHE A 39 -26.07 -15.52 13.72
CA PHE A 39 -26.44 -16.35 12.59
C PHE A 39 -27.94 -16.25 12.23
N GLU A 40 -28.79 -15.71 13.12
CA GLU A 40 -30.24 -15.56 12.90
C GLU A 40 -30.59 -14.26 12.16
N ASN A 41 -29.77 -13.21 12.28
CA ASN A 41 -29.98 -11.92 11.61
C ASN A 41 -29.24 -11.76 10.28
N ASN A 42 -28.66 -12.84 9.76
CA ASN A 42 -28.49 -12.91 8.33
C ASN A 42 -29.90 -12.99 7.74
N LYS A 43 -30.39 -11.85 7.24
CA LYS A 43 -31.14 -11.84 5.99
C LYS A 43 -30.31 -12.67 5.03
N ILE A 44 -30.62 -13.97 5.00
CA ILE A 44 -30.36 -14.79 3.85
C ILE A 44 -30.94 -13.93 2.73
N ILE A 45 -30.09 -13.56 1.79
CA ILE A 45 -30.46 -13.55 0.38
C ILE A 45 -31.02 -14.96 0.13
N SER A 46 -32.23 -15.21 0.64
CA SER A 46 -33.00 -16.41 0.38
C SER A 46 -33.69 -16.09 -0.92
N ASP A 47 -32.89 -15.94 -1.97
CA ASP A 47 -33.39 -15.97 -3.32
C ASP A 47 -33.60 -17.44 -3.70
N LYS A 48 -34.61 -18.02 -3.06
CA LYS A 48 -35.63 -18.76 -3.79
C LYS A 48 -36.97 -18.01 -3.65
N LYS A 49 -36.96 -16.71 -3.92
CA LYS A 49 -38.09 -16.07 -4.57
C LYS A 49 -37.72 -15.88 -6.03
N GLN A 50 -38.59 -16.32 -6.91
CA GLN A 50 -38.44 -16.29 -8.37
C GLN A 50 -37.97 -14.89 -8.80
N ILE A 51 -36.70 -14.80 -9.22
CA ILE A 51 -36.11 -13.57 -9.74
C ILE A 51 -36.64 -13.41 -11.17
N ASN A 52 -37.53 -12.43 -11.36
CA ASN A 52 -37.85 -11.96 -12.71
C ASN A 52 -36.72 -11.00 -13.14
N PRO A 53 -35.91 -11.32 -14.17
CA PRO A 53 -34.67 -10.58 -14.52
C PRO A 53 -34.88 -9.10 -14.86
N SER A 54 -36.12 -8.68 -15.12
CA SER A 54 -36.44 -7.36 -15.68
C SER A 54 -36.56 -6.22 -14.66
N LYS A 55 -36.37 -6.46 -13.35
CA LYS A 55 -36.53 -5.42 -12.30
C LYS A 55 -35.27 -5.10 -11.48
N ILE A 56 -34.10 -5.60 -11.87
CA ILE A 56 -32.83 -5.20 -11.23
C ILE A 56 -32.41 -3.85 -11.80
N LYS A 57 -33.07 -2.78 -11.37
CA LYS A 57 -32.63 -1.41 -11.61
C LYS A 57 -32.25 -0.80 -10.26
N ASN A 58 -30.95 -0.58 -10.10
CA ASN A 58 -30.31 0.27 -9.09
C ASN A 58 -30.20 -0.33 -7.67
N LEU A 59 -29.34 -1.34 -7.50
CA LEU A 59 -28.71 -1.58 -6.20
C LEU A 59 -27.32 -0.94 -6.22
N ASN A 60 -27.25 0.35 -5.85
CA ASN A 60 -25.99 1.06 -5.67
C ASN A 60 -25.37 0.62 -4.34
N ILE A 61 -24.64 -0.50 -4.37
CA ILE A 61 -23.77 -0.89 -3.26
C ILE A 61 -22.53 0.00 -3.30
N THR A 62 -22.63 1.21 -2.77
CA THR A 62 -21.47 2.08 -2.55
C THR A 62 -21.05 1.96 -1.10
N ASN A 63 -20.18 1.00 -0.79
CA ASN A 63 -19.37 1.04 0.43
C ASN A 63 -18.08 0.26 0.18
N THR A 64 -17.19 0.86 -0.62
CA THR A 64 -15.78 0.47 -0.65
C THR A 64 -15.01 1.50 0.18
N ASN A 65 -14.80 1.22 1.46
CA ASN A 65 -13.79 1.93 2.24
C ASN A 65 -12.42 1.50 1.69
N LYS A 66 -11.99 2.13 0.60
CA LYS A 66 -10.68 1.91 0.00
C LYS A 66 -9.61 2.20 1.07
N PRO A 67 -8.64 1.31 1.28
CA PRO A 67 -7.55 1.56 2.23
C PRO A 67 -6.83 2.85 1.83
N LYS A 68 -6.59 3.74 2.80
CA LYS A 68 -5.79 4.95 2.56
C LYS A 68 -4.39 4.52 2.12
N SER A 69 -4.04 4.83 0.87
CA SER A 69 -2.74 4.48 0.30
C SER A 69 -1.62 5.25 1.02
N LEU A 70 -0.61 4.53 1.51
CA LEU A 70 0.56 5.12 2.16
C LEU A 70 1.54 5.76 1.17
N ILE A 71 1.28 5.65 -0.13
CA ILE A 71 2.19 6.13 -1.19
C ILE A 71 2.48 7.63 -1.07
N ASN A 72 1.50 8.44 -0.65
CA ASN A 72 1.68 9.88 -0.51
C ASN A 72 2.69 10.22 0.59
N TYR A 73 2.71 9.47 1.69
CA TYR A 73 3.68 9.69 2.77
C TYR A 73 5.09 9.30 2.32
N ILE A 74 5.21 8.22 1.54
CA ILE A 74 6.49 7.81 0.95
C ILE A 74 7.02 8.90 0.02
N PHE A 75 6.18 9.46 -0.85
CA PHE A 75 6.57 10.56 -1.73
C PHE A 75 7.05 11.78 -0.95
N VAL A 76 6.32 12.19 0.10
CA VAL A 76 6.72 13.32 0.95
C VAL A 76 8.06 13.04 1.64
N PHE A 77 8.26 11.81 2.14
CA PHE A 77 9.50 11.40 2.78
C PHE A 77 10.70 11.44 1.82
N VAL A 78 10.53 10.98 0.58
CA VAL A 78 11.58 11.04 -0.44
C VAL A 78 11.96 12.50 -0.76
N ILE A 79 10.97 13.38 -0.92
CA ILE A 79 11.20 14.81 -1.16
C ILE A 79 11.96 15.44 0.02
N PHE A 80 11.60 15.07 1.24
CA PHE A 80 12.28 15.55 2.44
C PHE A 80 13.76 15.14 2.48
N LEU A 81 14.09 13.89 2.15
CA LEU A 81 15.48 13.42 2.08
C LEU A 81 16.28 14.15 0.98
N LEU A 82 15.68 14.37 -0.18
CA LEU A 82 16.31 15.13 -1.27
C LEU A 82 16.59 16.58 -0.86
N SER A 83 15.68 17.19 -0.08
CA SER A 83 15.90 18.53 0.45
C SER A 83 17.08 18.58 1.41
N ILE A 84 17.21 17.60 2.34
CA ILE A 84 18.36 17.52 3.24
C ILE A 84 19.65 17.34 2.45
N TYR A 85 19.66 16.42 1.47
CA TYR A 85 20.83 16.20 0.62
C TYR A 85 21.25 17.49 -0.10
N GLY A 86 20.30 18.21 -0.71
CA GLY A 86 20.59 19.47 -1.39
C GLY A 86 21.17 20.54 -0.46
N ILE A 87 20.65 20.65 0.76
CA ILE A 87 21.20 21.57 1.78
C ILE A 87 22.66 21.19 2.10
N MET A 88 22.95 19.91 2.30
CA MET A 88 24.32 19.46 2.61
C MET A 88 25.31 19.84 1.51
N ILE A 89 24.92 19.71 0.24
CA ILE A 89 25.77 20.10 -0.90
C ILE A 89 25.95 21.63 -0.97
N ILE A 90 24.87 22.41 -0.82
CA ILE A 90 24.94 23.87 -0.93
C ILE A 90 25.85 24.47 0.16
N PHE A 91 25.77 23.94 1.38
CA PHE A 91 26.53 24.41 2.54
C PHE A 91 27.81 23.63 2.79
N GLU A 92 28.32 22.92 1.78
CA GLU A 92 29.51 22.07 1.90
C GLU A 92 30.68 22.81 2.54
N LYS A 93 30.98 24.04 2.08
CA LYS A 93 32.12 24.83 2.57
C LYS A 93 31.98 25.19 4.03
N GLU A 94 30.79 25.63 4.45
CA GLU A 94 30.47 25.98 5.83
C GLU A 94 30.54 24.74 6.74
N ILE A 95 30.07 23.59 6.24
CA ILE A 95 30.14 22.31 6.94
C ILE A 95 31.58 21.85 7.09
N LEU A 96 32.41 21.93 6.04
CA LEU A 96 33.82 21.56 6.09
C LEU A 96 34.63 22.49 7.01
N ASN A 97 34.30 23.78 7.03
CA ASN A 97 34.94 24.73 7.94
C ASN A 97 34.62 24.42 9.42
N SER A 98 33.39 23.97 9.69
CA SER A 98 32.94 23.61 11.05
C SER A 98 33.36 22.19 11.46
N PHE A 99 33.39 21.27 10.50
CA PHE A 99 33.62 19.84 10.67
C PHE A 99 34.60 19.32 9.60
N PRO A 100 35.90 19.63 9.70
CA PRO A 100 36.89 19.27 8.67
C PRO A 100 37.03 17.76 8.45
N LYS A 101 36.64 16.93 9.43
CA LYS A 101 36.59 15.47 9.28
C LYS A 101 35.63 14.99 8.19
N MET A 102 34.69 15.83 7.74
CA MET A 102 33.77 15.52 6.66
C MET A 102 34.41 15.62 5.27
N GLU A 103 35.66 16.09 5.14
CA GLU A 103 36.36 16.19 3.84
C GLU A 103 36.33 14.87 3.05
N SER A 104 36.68 13.76 3.69
CA SER A 104 36.65 12.44 3.05
C SER A 104 35.24 12.00 2.62
N PHE A 105 34.22 12.43 3.37
CA PHE A 105 32.82 12.18 2.99
C PHE A 105 32.45 12.96 1.72
N TYR A 106 32.74 14.27 1.67
CA TYR A 106 32.44 15.08 0.49
C TYR A 106 33.24 14.67 -0.75
N LEU A 107 34.50 14.24 -0.59
CA LEU A 107 35.27 13.64 -1.68
C LEU A 107 34.59 12.37 -2.22
N SER A 108 34.04 11.53 -1.34
CA SER A 108 33.29 10.33 -1.76
C SER A 108 31.99 10.71 -2.49
N VAL A 109 31.31 11.77 -2.03
CA VAL A 109 30.10 12.30 -2.68
C VAL A 109 30.40 12.83 -4.08
N GLU A 110 31.52 13.54 -4.26
CA GLU A 110 31.98 14.01 -5.57
C GLU A 110 32.21 12.86 -6.54
N ILE A 111 32.99 11.86 -6.14
CA ILE A 111 33.24 10.65 -6.95
C ILE A 111 31.92 9.94 -7.30
N MET A 112 31.03 9.80 -6.32
CA MET A 112 29.74 9.15 -6.54
C MET A 112 28.87 9.94 -7.55
N ASN A 113 28.87 11.26 -7.47
CA ASN A 113 28.14 12.12 -8.40
C ASN A 113 28.67 12.00 -9.83
N GLU A 114 29.99 11.89 -10.01
CA GLU A 114 30.59 11.63 -11.33
C GLU A 114 30.14 10.29 -11.91
N ILE A 115 30.18 9.22 -11.11
CA ILE A 115 29.74 7.88 -11.52
C ILE A 115 28.27 7.90 -11.94
N ILE A 116 27.41 8.53 -11.12
CA ILE A 116 25.98 8.65 -11.40
C ILE A 116 25.77 9.44 -12.70
N SER A 117 26.49 10.56 -12.90
CA SER A 117 26.38 11.39 -14.09
C SER A 117 26.75 10.62 -15.37
N VAL A 118 27.84 9.85 -15.34
CA VAL A 118 28.27 9.01 -16.46
C VAL A 118 27.23 7.93 -16.76
N ASN A 119 26.76 7.21 -15.75
CA ASN A 119 25.74 6.18 -15.92
C ASN A 119 24.41 6.75 -16.43
N PHE A 120 24.03 7.94 -15.97
CA PHE A 120 22.82 8.61 -16.43
C PHE A 120 22.91 9.04 -17.90
N LYS A 121 24.08 9.53 -18.34
CA LYS A 121 24.34 9.83 -19.76
C LYS A 121 24.21 8.58 -20.63
N TYR A 122 24.82 7.46 -20.22
CA TYR A 122 24.68 6.20 -20.95
C TYR A 122 23.22 5.72 -21.02
N LEU A 123 22.48 5.82 -19.91
CA LEU A 123 21.07 5.46 -19.89
C LEU A 123 20.24 6.34 -20.82
N LEU A 124 20.50 7.65 -20.87
CA LEU A 124 19.86 8.58 -21.81
C LEU A 124 20.22 8.26 -23.27
N GLU A 125 21.48 7.92 -23.56
CA GLU A 125 21.90 7.50 -24.90
C GLU A 125 21.18 6.23 -25.36
N ILE A 126 21.03 5.24 -24.48
CA ILE A 126 20.26 4.02 -24.77
C ILE A 126 18.78 4.37 -25.02
N LEU A 127 18.17 5.16 -24.15
CA LEU A 127 16.76 5.55 -24.30
C LEU A 127 16.53 6.33 -25.61
N THR A 128 17.38 7.30 -25.91
CA THR A 128 17.29 8.08 -27.15
C THR A 128 17.60 7.25 -28.40
N GLY A 129 18.52 6.30 -28.30
CA GLY A 129 18.80 5.31 -29.34
C GLY A 129 17.60 4.39 -29.62
N VAL A 130 16.97 3.86 -28.58
CA VAL A 130 15.74 3.05 -28.69
C VAL A 130 14.59 3.86 -29.28
N LEU A 131 14.42 5.11 -28.85
CA LEU A 131 13.37 6.00 -29.35
C LEU A 131 13.60 6.47 -30.79
N LYS A 132 14.83 6.44 -31.32
CA LYS A 132 15.13 6.77 -32.72
C LYS A 132 14.90 5.60 -33.69
N VAL A 133 14.78 4.37 -33.18
CA VAL A 133 14.60 3.15 -34.00
C VAL A 133 13.11 2.81 -34.17
N ASN A 134 12.22 3.41 -33.37
CA ASN A 134 10.76 3.40 -33.54
C ASN A 134 10.27 4.63 -34.31
#